data_AF-A0A848DHB2-F1
#
_entry.id   AF-A0A848DHB2-F1
#
_cell.length_a   1.000
_cell.length_b   1.000
_cell.length_c   1.000
_cell.angle_alpha   90.00
_cell.angle_beta   90.00
_cell.angle_gamma   90.00
#
_symmetry.space_group_name_H-M   'P 1'
#
loop_
_entity.id
_entity.type
_entity.pdbx_description
1 polymer ?
#
loop_
_entity_poly.entity_id
_entity_poly.type
_entity_poly.pdbx_seq_one_letter_code
_entity_poly.pdbx_strand_id
1 'polypeptide(L)'
;MDTTPPAGADERKLRAARRFGRIGLVITVLWLLTVPAFVVWTGLPEAAFSWPLFALYLAALGLHVWRIREHVSSLGRRASAPFMAAAAAVALAIALLGLASSWAGWIWALVSGVLLGDIVSGLRARWIVAWVAAGTAAVLGLGLLVGASVDHGVPLPLWLGPAVATFYVASMWVLDVERLWWLKAVTDLDDSRRAAAELATARERLRLADDLHDILGHALEVVAFKSELATRLLSVDGERARAEMEEV
;
A
#
# COMPACT_ATOMS: atom_id res chain seq x y z
N MET A 1 11.57 -12.52 -28.43
CA MET A 1 10.94 -12.52 -27.10
C MET A 1 11.01 -11.11 -26.58
N ASP A 2 9.96 -10.34 -26.84
CA ASP A 2 9.82 -8.97 -26.39
C ASP A 2 9.10 -9.01 -25.03
N THR A 3 9.82 -8.74 -23.94
CA THR A 3 9.33 -8.82 -22.56
C THR A 3 8.79 -7.47 -22.07
N THR A 4 8.48 -6.56 -22.98
CA THR A 4 7.86 -5.29 -22.63
C THR A 4 6.45 -5.55 -22.06
N PRO A 5 6.20 -5.24 -20.77
CA PRO A 5 4.87 -5.42 -20.20
C PRO A 5 3.87 -4.54 -20.96
N PRO A 6 2.63 -5.00 -21.20
CA PRO A 6 1.65 -4.22 -21.95
C PRO A 6 1.39 -2.92 -21.20
N ALA A 7 1.50 -1.77 -21.89
CA ALA A 7 1.43 -0.42 -21.31
C ALA A 7 0.24 -0.16 -20.35
N GLY A 8 -0.87 -0.90 -20.49
CA GLY A 8 -2.02 -0.81 -19.59
C GLY A 8 -1.84 -1.47 -18.21
N ALA A 9 -0.87 -2.37 -18.04
CA ALA A 9 -0.59 -3.08 -16.79
C ALA A 9 0.03 -2.15 -15.74
N ASP A 10 0.96 -1.29 -16.16
CA ASP A 10 1.61 -0.28 -15.31
C ASP A 10 0.66 0.87 -14.96
N GLU A 11 -0.18 1.30 -15.91
CA GLU A 11 -1.22 2.30 -15.64
C GLU A 11 -2.23 1.85 -14.58
N ARG A 12 -2.67 0.59 -14.61
CA ARG A 12 -3.61 0.07 -13.60
C ARG A 12 -2.96 -0.04 -12.22
N LYS A 13 -1.70 -0.48 -12.14
CA LYS A 13 -0.91 -0.51 -10.89
C LYS A 13 -0.78 0.90 -10.30
N LEU A 14 -0.43 1.87 -11.14
CA LEU A 14 -0.34 3.28 -10.75
C LEU A 14 -1.69 3.83 -10.27
N ARG A 15 -2.80 3.49 -10.94
CA ARG A 15 -4.15 3.92 -10.52
C ARG A 15 -4.57 3.28 -9.19
N ALA A 16 -4.29 1.99 -8.97
CA ALA A 16 -4.56 1.30 -7.71
C ALA A 16 -3.73 1.89 -6.56
N ALA A 17 -2.42 2.05 -6.75
CA ALA A 17 -1.53 2.68 -5.78
C ALA A 17 -1.99 4.11 -5.42
N ARG A 18 -2.37 4.92 -6.42
CA ARG A 18 -2.93 6.27 -6.21
C ARG A 18 -4.29 6.26 -5.49
N ARG A 19 -5.14 5.26 -5.73
CA ARG A 19 -6.43 5.14 -5.03
C ARG A 19 -6.22 4.79 -3.56
N PHE A 20 -5.32 3.84 -3.28
CA PHE A 20 -4.99 3.47 -1.92
C PHE A 20 -4.27 4.58 -1.15
N GLY A 21 -3.31 5.26 -1.77
CA GLY A 21 -2.67 6.43 -1.17
C GLY A 21 -3.67 7.52 -0.81
N ARG A 22 -4.71 7.72 -1.63
CA ARG A 22 -5.82 8.65 -1.34
C ARG A 22 -6.68 8.19 -0.17
N ILE A 23 -7.04 6.91 -0.10
CA ILE A 23 -7.83 6.37 1.01
C ILE A 23 -7.05 6.48 2.33
N GLY A 24 -5.78 6.08 2.32
CA GLY A 24 -4.89 6.23 3.49
C GLY A 24 -4.77 7.68 3.94
N LEU A 25 -4.54 8.61 2.99
CA LEU A 25 -4.49 10.05 3.28
C LEU A 25 -5.80 10.55 3.90
N VAL A 26 -6.96 10.18 3.33
CA VAL A 26 -8.26 10.61 3.87
C VAL A 26 -8.47 10.10 5.29
N ILE A 27 -8.14 8.84 5.56
CA ILE A 27 -8.27 8.25 6.91
C ILE A 27 -7.31 8.95 7.88
N THR A 28 -6.05 9.16 7.50
CA THR A 28 -5.08 9.83 8.37
C THR A 28 -5.47 11.29 8.62
N VAL A 29 -5.94 12.02 7.61
CA VAL A 29 -6.44 13.40 7.79
C VAL A 29 -7.66 13.41 8.70
N LEU A 30 -8.62 12.50 8.53
CA LEU A 30 -9.78 12.39 9.42
C LEU A 30 -9.36 12.17 10.88
N TRP A 31 -8.38 11.30 11.11
CA TRP A 31 -7.80 11.09 12.44
C TRP A 31 -7.06 12.33 12.96
N LEU A 32 -6.29 13.02 12.12
CA LEU A 32 -5.60 14.25 12.52
C LEU A 32 -6.57 15.38 12.88
N LEU A 33 -7.75 15.44 12.26
CA LEU A 33 -8.81 16.41 12.58
C LEU A 33 -9.42 16.20 13.97
N THR A 34 -9.21 15.05 14.62
CA THR A 34 -9.66 14.84 16.00
C THR A 34 -8.98 15.79 16.98
N VAL A 35 -7.73 16.17 16.74
CA VAL A 35 -6.96 17.09 17.59
C VAL A 35 -7.54 18.51 17.57
N PRO A 36 -7.71 19.20 16.43
CA PRO A 36 -8.35 20.51 16.42
C PRO A 36 -9.82 20.44 16.85
N ALA A 37 -10.56 19.37 16.54
CA ALA A 37 -11.92 19.21 17.06
C ALA A 37 -11.94 19.11 18.59
N PHE A 38 -10.98 18.39 19.18
CA PHE A 38 -10.79 18.29 20.63
C PHE A 38 -10.44 19.65 21.25
N VAL A 39 -9.54 20.41 20.61
CA VAL A 39 -9.17 21.77 21.05
C VAL A 39 -10.38 22.69 21.06
N VAL A 40 -11.20 22.68 19.99
CA VAL A 40 -12.42 23.48 19.91
C VAL A 40 -13.46 23.04 20.95
N TRP A 41 -13.60 21.74 21.17
CA TRP A 41 -14.59 21.20 22.11
C TRP A 41 -14.24 21.47 23.57
N THR A 42 -12.97 21.35 23.94
CA THR A 42 -12.51 21.47 25.34
C THR A 42 -12.00 22.86 25.70
N GLY A 43 -11.63 23.68 24.73
CA GLY A 43 -10.93 24.94 24.95
C GLY A 43 -9.49 24.78 25.45
N LEU A 44 -8.97 23.54 25.51
CA LEU A 44 -7.58 23.24 25.85
C LEU A 44 -6.72 23.16 24.59
N PRO A 45 -5.42 23.47 24.66
CA PRO A 45 -4.69 23.98 25.82
C PRO A 45 -4.77 25.50 25.95
N GLU A 46 -4.23 26.04 27.05
CA GLU A 46 -4.10 27.49 27.27
C GLU A 46 -3.39 28.20 26.11
N ALA A 47 -3.69 29.50 25.92
CA ALA A 47 -3.22 30.32 24.80
C ALA A 47 -1.69 30.31 24.62
N ALA A 48 -0.94 30.17 25.72
CA ALA A 48 0.52 30.08 25.69
C ALA A 48 1.04 28.85 24.91
N PHE A 49 0.28 27.76 24.92
CA PHE A 49 0.62 26.50 24.24
C PHE A 49 -0.07 26.35 22.88
N SER A 50 -1.20 27.02 22.64
CA SER A 50 -1.99 26.82 21.42
C SER A 50 -1.21 27.20 20.14
N TRP A 51 -0.52 28.34 20.12
CA TRP A 51 0.21 28.79 18.93
C TRP A 51 1.42 27.92 18.59
N PRO A 52 2.30 27.57 19.53
CA PRO A 52 3.39 26.64 19.25
C PRO A 52 2.90 25.26 18.79
N LEU A 53 1.87 24.70 19.44
CA LEU A 53 1.32 23.39 19.06
C LEU A 53 0.64 23.44 17.69
N PHE A 54 -0.04 24.53 17.35
CA PHE A 54 -0.59 24.74 16.02
C PHE A 54 0.50 24.85 14.94
N ALA A 55 1.58 25.59 15.20
CA ALA A 55 2.71 25.68 14.28
C ALA A 55 3.37 24.31 14.05
N LEU A 56 3.57 23.54 15.13
CA LEU A 56 4.10 22.17 15.04
C LEU A 56 3.13 21.23 14.31
N TYR A 57 1.82 21.37 14.51
CA TYR A 57 0.79 20.61 13.79
C TYR A 57 0.85 20.89 12.29
N LEU A 58 0.99 22.15 11.88
CA LEU A 58 1.14 22.51 10.46
C LEU A 58 2.45 21.97 9.88
N ALA A 59 3.55 22.03 10.64
CA ALA A 59 4.83 21.43 10.24
C ALA A 59 4.69 19.91 10.08
N ALA A 60 4.01 19.24 11.01
CA ALA A 60 3.73 17.82 10.96
C ALA A 60 2.90 17.44 9.72
N LEU A 61 1.83 18.19 9.45
CA LEU A 61 0.99 17.99 8.27
C LEU A 61 1.79 18.19 6.97
N GLY A 62 2.63 19.22 6.91
CA GLY A 62 3.51 19.49 5.78
C GLY A 62 4.49 18.35 5.52
N LEU A 63 5.15 17.84 6.57
CA LEU A 63 6.06 16.69 6.51
C LEU A 63 5.32 15.41 6.07
N HIS A 64 4.13 15.15 6.62
CA HIS A 64 3.32 13.99 6.26
C HIS A 64 2.89 14.02 4.79
N VAL A 65 2.37 15.16 4.32
CA VAL A 65 1.99 15.35 2.90
C VAL A 65 3.20 15.23 1.98
N TRP A 66 4.37 15.76 2.39
CA TRP A 66 5.61 15.61 1.65
C TRP A 66 6.02 14.13 1.55
N ARG A 67 5.94 13.37 2.65
CA ARG A 67 6.26 11.93 2.65
C ARG A 67 5.33 11.13 1.76
N ILE A 68 4.02 11.41 1.79
CA ILE A 68 3.05 10.75 0.92
C ILE A 68 3.36 11.04 -0.55
N ARG A 69 3.65 12.30 -0.90
CA ARG A 69 4.04 12.68 -2.26
C ARG A 69 5.28 11.91 -2.72
N GLU A 70 6.28 11.80 -1.85
CA GLU A 70 7.48 11.01 -2.11
C GLU A 70 7.15 9.52 -2.34
N HIS A 71 6.26 8.95 -1.52
CA HIS A 71 5.81 7.56 -1.63
C HIS A 71 5.09 7.25 -2.94
N VAL A 72 4.22 8.15 -3.37
CA VAL A 72 3.49 8.02 -4.64
C VAL A 72 4.44 8.14 -5.83
N SER A 73 5.49 8.95 -5.72
CA SER A 73 6.51 9.11 -6.77
C SER A 73 7.55 7.98 -6.80
N SER A 74 7.82 7.35 -5.65
CA SER A 74 8.87 6.33 -5.50
C SER A 74 8.47 5.31 -4.43
N LEU A 75 7.78 4.25 -4.87
CA LEU A 75 7.40 3.15 -3.98
C LEU A 75 8.65 2.45 -3.44
N GLY A 76 8.73 2.31 -2.11
CA GLY A 76 9.83 1.59 -1.44
C GLY A 76 11.08 2.42 -1.13
N ARG A 77 11.12 3.72 -1.46
CA ARG A 77 12.25 4.57 -1.06
C ARG A 77 12.23 4.85 0.44
N ARG A 78 13.36 4.58 1.09
CA ARG A 78 13.59 4.94 2.50
C ARG A 78 13.50 6.45 2.68
N ALA A 79 12.97 6.87 3.81
CA ALA A 79 13.04 8.26 4.23
C ALA A 79 14.49 8.75 4.26
N SER A 80 14.72 9.99 3.81
CA SER A 80 16.04 10.61 3.88
C SER A 80 16.39 10.92 5.34
N ALA A 81 17.67 10.82 5.70
CA ALA A 81 18.16 11.17 7.05
C ALA A 81 17.68 12.55 7.56
N PRO A 82 17.70 13.65 6.76
CA PRO A 82 17.20 14.93 7.24
C PRO A 82 15.69 14.92 7.50
N PHE A 83 14.89 14.20 6.70
CA PHE A 83 13.47 14.04 6.99
C PHE A 83 13.25 13.26 8.27
N MET A 84 13.98 12.15 8.47
CA MET A 84 13.87 11.35 9.68
C MET A 84 14.16 12.17 10.93
N ALA A 85 15.22 12.99 10.89
CA ALA A 85 15.58 13.88 11.99
C ALA A 85 14.49 14.95 12.24
N ALA A 86 14.00 15.60 11.18
CA ALA A 86 12.96 16.62 11.29
C ALA A 86 11.64 16.04 11.82
N ALA A 87 11.18 14.91 11.26
CA ALA A 87 9.96 14.23 11.69
C ALA A 87 10.07 13.75 13.13
N ALA A 88 11.19 13.15 13.54
CA ALA A 88 11.41 12.74 14.92
C ALA A 88 11.44 13.93 15.89
N ALA A 89 12.12 15.03 15.52
CA ALA A 89 12.18 16.23 16.34
C ALA A 89 10.81 16.89 16.51
N VAL A 90 10.05 17.05 15.41
CA VAL A 90 8.70 17.61 15.43
C VAL A 90 7.75 16.70 16.21
N ALA A 91 7.79 15.39 15.97
CA ALA A 91 6.95 14.43 16.71
C ALA A 91 7.23 14.47 18.22
N LEU A 92 8.51 14.51 18.61
CA LEU A 92 8.89 14.59 20.01
C LEU A 92 8.46 15.94 20.63
N ALA A 93 8.68 17.06 19.92
CA ALA A 93 8.27 18.38 20.37
C ALA A 93 6.75 18.45 20.60
N ILE A 94 5.94 17.91 19.68
CA ILE A 94 4.48 17.85 19.82
C ILE A 94 4.08 17.00 21.04
N ALA A 95 4.69 15.83 21.22
CA ALA A 95 4.34 14.94 22.32
C ALA A 95 4.64 15.58 23.69
N LEU A 96 5.84 16.17 23.84
CA LEU A 96 6.26 16.77 25.10
C LEU A 96 5.53 18.08 25.40
N LEU A 97 5.41 18.95 24.41
CA LEU A 97 4.70 20.21 24.58
C LEU A 97 3.19 19.98 24.78
N GLY A 98 2.64 18.98 24.09
CA GLY A 98 1.28 18.50 24.29
C GLY A 98 1.09 18.07 25.75
N LEU A 99 1.88 17.13 26.24
CA LEU A 99 1.82 16.66 27.64
C LEU A 99 2.01 17.79 28.66
N ALA A 100 2.89 18.77 28.40
CA ALA A 100 3.09 19.92 29.29
C ALA A 100 1.90 20.88 29.30
N SER A 101 1.10 20.91 28.22
CA SER A 101 0.09 21.95 28.01
C SER A 101 -1.18 21.80 28.84
N SER A 102 -1.56 20.57 29.22
CA SER A 102 -2.77 20.28 29.99
C SER A 102 -2.84 18.80 30.38
N TRP A 103 -3.76 18.44 31.29
CA TRP A 103 -4.05 17.05 31.63
C TRP A 103 -4.50 16.20 30.43
N ALA A 104 -5.10 16.84 29.42
CA ALA A 104 -5.53 16.21 28.17
C ALA A 104 -4.47 16.30 27.05
N GLY A 105 -3.27 16.76 27.39
CA GLY A 105 -2.14 16.96 26.49
C GLY A 105 -1.72 15.74 25.69
N TRP A 106 -2.06 14.54 26.17
CA TRP A 106 -1.82 13.28 25.49
C TRP A 106 -2.46 13.18 24.10
N ILE A 107 -3.52 13.96 23.80
CA ILE A 107 -4.19 13.93 22.49
C ILE A 107 -3.25 14.33 21.35
N TRP A 108 -2.29 15.21 21.63
CA TRP A 108 -1.28 15.66 20.66
C TRP A 108 -0.34 14.53 20.21
N ALA A 109 -0.20 13.49 21.02
CA ALA A 109 0.61 12.32 20.69
C ALA A 109 0.06 11.51 19.49
N LEU A 110 -1.23 11.71 19.12
CA LEU A 110 -1.78 11.19 17.86
C LEU A 110 -1.00 11.71 16.65
N VAL A 111 -0.70 13.01 16.63
CA VAL A 111 0.04 13.66 15.54
C VAL A 111 1.48 13.16 15.50
N SER A 112 2.10 13.02 16.67
CA SER A 112 3.43 12.43 16.82
C SER A 112 3.49 10.99 16.31
N GLY A 113 2.46 10.19 16.60
CA GLY A 113 2.34 8.80 16.15
C GLY A 113 2.38 8.68 14.63
N VAL A 114 1.61 9.51 13.92
CA VAL A 114 1.58 9.54 12.44
C VAL A 114 2.95 9.89 11.86
N LEU A 115 3.60 10.95 12.38
CA LEU A 115 4.93 11.37 11.90
C LEU A 115 6.01 10.31 12.11
N LEU A 116 5.96 9.59 13.23
CA LEU A 116 6.93 8.52 13.49
C LEU A 116 6.66 7.29 12.61
N GLY A 117 5.39 7.04 12.25
CA GLY A 117 5.00 6.04 11.24
C GLY A 117 5.58 6.33 9.85
N ASP A 118 5.63 7.61 9.46
CA ASP A 118 6.19 8.04 8.17
C ASP A 118 7.69 7.71 7.98
N ILE A 119 8.43 7.62 9.09
CA ILE A 119 9.87 7.32 9.13
C ILE A 119 10.13 5.86 8.78
N VAL A 120 9.32 4.94 9.30
CA VAL A 120 9.58 3.50 9.22
C VAL A 120 9.26 2.91 7.84
N SER A 121 8.56 3.66 7.00
CA SER A 121 8.20 3.22 5.66
C SER A 121 9.45 2.99 4.78
N GLY A 122 9.64 1.73 4.34
CA GLY A 122 10.78 1.27 3.54
C GLY A 122 11.96 0.68 4.36
N LEU A 123 11.85 0.59 5.69
CA LEU A 123 12.86 -0.05 6.54
C LEU A 123 12.63 -1.57 6.67
N ARG A 124 13.66 -2.30 7.09
CA ARG A 124 13.54 -3.74 7.44
C ARG A 124 12.82 -3.90 8.78
N ALA A 125 12.03 -4.96 8.95
CA ALA A 125 11.22 -5.22 10.14
C ALA A 125 11.97 -5.02 11.48
N ARG A 126 13.21 -5.53 11.60
CA ARG A 126 14.03 -5.35 12.82
C ARG A 126 14.29 -3.87 13.18
N TRP A 127 14.49 -3.02 12.17
CA TRP A 127 14.74 -1.60 12.37
C TRP A 127 13.44 -0.86 12.67
N ILE A 128 12.32 -1.30 12.07
CA ILE A 128 11.00 -0.81 12.42
C ILE A 128 10.75 -1.05 13.91
N VAL A 129 10.91 -2.29 14.39
CA VAL A 129 10.73 -2.65 15.80
C VAL A 129 11.66 -1.85 16.73
N ALA A 130 12.94 -1.70 16.37
CA ALA A 130 13.88 -0.91 17.17
C ALA A 130 13.46 0.57 17.26
N TRP A 131 13.02 1.17 16.14
CA TRP A 131 12.49 2.53 16.15
C TRP A 131 11.21 2.66 16.98
N VAL A 132 10.32 1.65 16.93
CA VAL A 132 9.10 1.60 17.76
C VAL A 132 9.45 1.61 19.22
N ALA A 133 10.31 0.68 19.64
CA ALA A 133 10.73 0.58 21.01
C ALA A 133 11.38 1.88 21.49
N ALA A 134 12.28 2.47 20.69
CA ALA A 134 12.96 3.72 21.03
C ALA A 134 12.00 4.92 21.13
N GLY A 135 11.10 5.11 20.16
CA GLY A 135 10.13 6.21 20.17
C GLY A 135 9.13 6.08 21.33
N THR A 136 8.62 4.87 21.55
CA THR A 136 7.71 4.55 22.66
C THR A 136 8.38 4.81 24.01
N ALA A 137 9.61 4.32 24.20
CA ALA A 137 10.38 4.54 25.42
C ALA A 137 10.72 6.03 25.64
N ALA A 138 11.03 6.77 24.57
CA ALA A 138 11.30 8.20 24.66
C ALA A 138 10.05 8.99 25.09
N VAL A 139 8.90 8.74 24.47
CA VAL A 139 7.63 9.41 24.83
C VAL A 139 7.21 9.08 26.25
N LEU A 140 7.34 7.82 26.67
CA LEU A 140 7.02 7.41 28.04
C LEU A 140 7.99 8.05 29.04
N GLY A 141 9.30 7.89 28.85
CA GLY A 141 10.31 8.35 29.80
C GLY A 141 10.35 9.86 29.93
N LEU A 142 10.38 10.58 28.81
CA LEU A 142 10.37 12.05 28.81
C LEU A 142 9.00 12.60 29.24
N GLY A 143 7.91 11.92 28.89
CA GLY A 143 6.57 12.27 29.35
C GLY A 143 6.42 12.16 30.87
N LEU A 144 7.01 11.14 31.50
CA LEU A 144 7.04 11.01 32.96
C LEU A 144 7.82 12.16 33.61
N LEU A 145 8.91 12.62 33.00
CA LEU A 145 9.65 13.80 33.48
C LEU A 145 8.83 15.09 33.36
N VAL A 146 8.09 15.26 32.26
CA VAL A 146 7.14 16.37 32.09
C VAL A 146 6.03 16.31 33.14
N GLY A 147 5.39 15.15 33.32
CA GLY A 147 4.32 14.98 34.32
C GLY A 147 4.78 15.17 35.77
N ALA A 148 6.07 14.94 36.05
CA ALA A 148 6.66 15.22 37.37
C ALA A 148 7.00 16.71 37.59
N SER A 149 7.08 17.51 36.52
CA SER A 149 7.48 18.92 36.57
C SER A 149 6.34 19.91 36.36
N VAL A 150 5.18 19.43 35.91
CA VAL A 150 4.00 20.25 35.62
C VAL A 150 2.84 19.80 36.49
N ASP A 151 2.26 20.73 37.26
CA ASP A 151 0.99 20.50 37.95
C ASP A 151 -0.16 20.96 37.03
N HIS A 152 -1.04 20.02 36.70
CA HIS A 152 -2.22 20.29 35.86
C HIS A 152 -3.47 20.65 36.67
N GLY A 153 -3.38 20.73 38.00
CA GLY A 153 -4.50 21.10 38.88
C GLY A 153 -5.61 20.04 38.95
N VAL A 154 -5.34 18.81 38.51
CA VAL A 154 -6.26 17.67 38.55
C VAL A 154 -5.60 16.49 39.28
N PRO A 155 -6.34 15.74 40.10
CA PRO A 155 -5.79 14.66 40.93
C PRO A 155 -5.61 13.36 40.12
N LEU A 156 -4.83 13.41 39.04
CA LEU A 156 -4.52 12.26 38.19
C LEU A 156 -3.15 11.66 38.53
N PRO A 157 -2.97 10.34 38.39
CA PRO A 157 -1.65 9.73 38.54
C PRO A 157 -0.66 10.26 37.50
N LEU A 158 0.58 10.55 37.91
CA LEU A 158 1.63 11.12 37.04
C LEU A 158 1.90 10.30 35.77
N TRP A 159 1.66 8.99 35.81
CA TRP A 159 1.92 8.08 34.69
C TRP A 159 0.80 8.03 33.66
N LEU A 160 -0.41 8.52 33.98
CA LEU A 160 -1.60 8.34 33.14
C LEU A 160 -1.46 9.05 31.79
N GLY A 161 -1.14 10.34 31.79
CA GLY A 161 -0.94 11.13 30.56
C GLY A 161 0.14 10.53 29.65
N PRO A 162 1.37 10.30 30.16
CA PRO A 162 2.44 9.65 29.40
C PRO A 162 2.07 8.24 28.89
N ALA A 163 1.36 7.43 29.68
CA ALA A 163 0.92 6.11 29.26
C ALA A 163 -0.10 6.18 28.10
N VAL A 164 -1.07 7.10 28.18
CA VAL A 164 -2.05 7.32 27.11
C VAL A 164 -1.39 7.87 25.85
N ALA A 165 -0.46 8.82 25.98
CA ALA A 165 0.32 9.33 24.86
C ALA A 165 1.14 8.22 24.18
N THR A 166 1.77 7.37 24.99
CA THR A 166 2.54 6.21 24.52
C THR A 166 1.65 5.20 23.80
N PHE A 167 0.45 4.94 24.33
CA PHE A 167 -0.55 4.10 23.68
C PHE A 167 -0.96 4.66 22.33
N TYR A 168 -1.22 5.97 22.22
CA TYR A 168 -1.57 6.59 20.94
C TYR A 168 -0.44 6.47 19.92
N VAL A 169 0.80 6.78 20.31
CA VAL A 169 1.97 6.61 19.45
C VAL A 169 2.06 5.17 18.98
N ALA A 170 2.07 4.19 19.88
CA ALA A 170 2.16 2.78 19.51
C ALA A 170 0.99 2.30 18.61
N SER A 171 -0.24 2.73 18.90
CA SER A 171 -1.44 2.33 18.14
C SER A 171 -1.42 2.87 16.70
N MET A 172 -1.00 4.12 16.49
CA MET A 172 -0.88 4.69 15.14
C MET A 172 0.13 3.91 14.29
N TRP A 173 1.18 3.36 14.92
CA TRP A 173 2.20 2.60 14.21
C TRP A 173 1.69 1.23 13.78
N VAL A 174 0.89 0.56 14.62
CA VAL A 174 0.25 -0.71 14.25
C VAL A 174 -0.60 -0.52 12.99
N LEU A 175 -1.39 0.56 12.96
CA LEU A 175 -2.23 0.88 11.80
C LEU A 175 -1.40 1.18 10.54
N ASP A 176 -0.30 1.92 10.66
CA ASP A 176 0.55 2.25 9.51
C ASP A 176 1.34 1.05 8.97
N VAL A 177 1.83 0.19 9.86
CA VAL A 177 2.48 -1.08 9.45
C VAL A 177 1.46 -1.98 8.76
N GLU A 178 0.29 -2.20 9.36
CA GLU A 178 -0.77 -3.03 8.76
C GLU A 178 -1.15 -2.54 7.36
N ARG A 179 -1.29 -1.23 7.17
CA ARG A 179 -1.57 -0.60 5.86
C ARG A 179 -0.48 -0.94 4.83
N LEU A 180 0.79 -0.79 5.17
CA LEU A 180 1.89 -1.09 4.23
C LEU A 180 1.95 -2.57 3.84
N TRP A 181 1.73 -3.46 4.80
CA TRP A 181 1.68 -4.91 4.55
C TRP A 181 0.49 -5.29 3.67
N TRP A 182 -0.68 -4.73 3.93
CA TRP A 182 -1.87 -4.96 3.14
C TRP A 182 -1.70 -4.49 1.69
N LEU A 183 -1.07 -3.32 1.48
CA LEU A 183 -0.77 -2.82 0.15
C LEU A 183 0.13 -3.77 -0.63
N LYS A 184 1.19 -4.27 0.01
CA LYS A 184 2.08 -5.25 -0.59
C LYS A 184 1.34 -6.55 -0.93
N ALA A 185 0.50 -7.05 -0.02
CA ALA A 185 -0.27 -8.27 -0.25
C ALA A 185 -1.23 -8.13 -1.43
N VAL A 186 -1.87 -6.97 -1.59
CA VAL A 186 -2.78 -6.70 -2.72
C VAL A 186 -2.03 -6.56 -4.04
N THR A 187 -0.86 -5.91 -4.05
CA THR A 187 -0.04 -5.84 -5.27
C THR A 187 0.47 -7.21 -5.70
N ASP A 188 0.91 -8.04 -4.74
CA ASP A 188 1.41 -9.38 -5.02
C ASP A 188 0.28 -10.29 -5.55
N LEU A 189 -0.95 -10.14 -5.03
CA LEU A 189 -2.13 -10.87 -5.51
C LEU A 189 -2.54 -10.47 -6.92
N ASP A 190 -2.52 -9.17 -7.24
CA ASP A 190 -2.86 -8.69 -8.60
C ASP A 190 -1.85 -9.20 -9.64
N ASP A 191 -0.56 -9.28 -9.27
CA ASP A 191 0.49 -9.82 -10.13
C ASP A 191 0.31 -11.32 -10.40
N SER A 192 -0.04 -12.10 -9.36
CA SER A 192 -0.36 -13.52 -9.51
C SER A 192 -1.58 -13.76 -10.41
N ARG A 193 -2.65 -12.97 -10.25
CA ARG A 193 -3.86 -13.06 -11.08
C ARG A 193 -3.58 -12.78 -12.55
N ARG A 194 -2.68 -11.84 -12.85
CA ARG A 194 -2.26 -11.54 -14.24
C ARG A 194 -1.50 -12.70 -14.86
N ALA A 195 -0.50 -13.23 -14.14
CA ALA A 195 0.25 -14.39 -14.60
C ALA A 195 -0.67 -15.60 -14.87
N ALA A 196 -1.68 -15.81 -14.01
CA ALA A 196 -2.67 -16.86 -14.20
C ALA A 196 -3.55 -16.64 -15.44
N ALA A 197 -3.97 -15.39 -15.72
CA ALA A 197 -4.79 -15.06 -16.89
C ALA A 197 -4.01 -15.23 -18.22
N GLU A 198 -2.74 -14.84 -18.25
CA GLU A 198 -1.86 -15.03 -19.41
C GLU A 198 -1.62 -16.52 -19.68
N LEU A 199 -1.37 -17.30 -18.62
CA LEU A 199 -1.21 -18.75 -18.71
C LEU A 199 -2.49 -19.44 -19.19
N ALA A 200 -3.66 -19.01 -18.71
CA ALA A 200 -4.95 -19.52 -19.16
C ALA A 200 -5.16 -19.25 -20.67
N THR A 201 -4.84 -18.03 -21.12
CA THR A 201 -4.94 -17.66 -22.53
C THR A 201 -3.98 -18.47 -23.41
N ALA A 202 -2.74 -18.70 -22.95
CA ALA A 202 -1.76 -19.51 -23.66
C ALA A 202 -2.19 -20.98 -23.77
N ARG A 203 -2.74 -21.55 -22.69
CA ARG A 203 -3.31 -22.92 -22.69
C ARG A 203 -4.47 -23.06 -23.66
N GLU A 204 -5.35 -22.08 -23.71
CA GLU A 204 -6.48 -22.09 -24.64
C GLU A 204 -5.99 -22.09 -26.10
N ARG A 205 -4.98 -21.27 -26.42
CA ARG A 205 -4.39 -21.24 -27.76
C ARG A 205 -3.72 -22.55 -28.15
N LEU A 206 -3.06 -23.22 -27.19
CA LEU A 206 -2.47 -24.54 -27.39
C LEU A 206 -3.55 -25.59 -27.67
N ARG A 207 -4.63 -25.61 -26.87
CA ARG A 207 -5.77 -26.49 -27.11
C ARG A 207 -6.38 -26.27 -28.49
N LEU A 208 -6.61 -25.02 -28.86
CA LEU A 208 -7.13 -24.69 -30.19
C LEU A 208 -6.19 -25.10 -31.32
N ALA A 209 -4.87 -25.01 -31.11
CA ALA A 209 -3.91 -25.46 -32.11
C ALA A 209 -3.94 -26.99 -32.28
N ASP A 210 -4.05 -27.75 -31.20
CA ASP A 210 -4.21 -29.21 -31.24
C ASP A 210 -5.55 -29.59 -31.91
N ASP A 211 -6.66 -28.98 -31.49
CA ASP A 211 -7.98 -29.23 -32.09
C ASP A 211 -8.00 -28.90 -33.60
N LEU A 212 -7.36 -27.81 -34.00
CA LEU A 212 -7.22 -27.45 -35.42
C LEU A 212 -6.32 -28.42 -36.17
N HIS A 213 -5.23 -28.89 -35.55
CA HIS A 213 -4.32 -29.85 -36.16
C HIS A 213 -5.00 -31.19 -36.40
N ASP A 214 -5.83 -31.66 -35.46
CA ASP A 214 -6.57 -32.91 -35.60
C ASP A 214 -7.62 -32.83 -36.71
N ILE A 215 -8.41 -31.74 -36.75
CA ILE A 215 -9.44 -31.54 -37.78
C ILE A 215 -8.81 -31.39 -39.17
N LEU A 216 -7.78 -30.53 -39.29
CA LEU A 216 -7.09 -30.31 -40.56
C LEU A 216 -6.33 -31.56 -41.00
N GLY A 217 -5.68 -32.26 -40.06
CA GLY A 217 -4.97 -33.50 -40.32
C GLY A 217 -5.90 -34.57 -40.91
N HIS A 218 -7.05 -34.81 -40.26
CA HIS A 218 -8.03 -35.78 -40.75
C HIS A 218 -8.61 -35.37 -42.11
N ALA A 219 -8.96 -34.09 -42.31
CA ALA A 219 -9.47 -33.60 -43.58
C ALA A 219 -8.48 -33.80 -44.72
N LEU A 220 -7.19 -33.50 -44.49
CA LEU A 220 -6.13 -33.70 -45.49
C LEU A 220 -5.89 -35.18 -45.79
N GLU A 221 -5.99 -36.06 -44.79
CA GLU A 221 -5.86 -37.51 -44.96
C GLU A 221 -6.99 -38.08 -45.84
N VAL A 222 -8.23 -37.62 -45.64
CA VAL A 222 -9.39 -37.98 -46.49
C VAL A 222 -9.22 -37.48 -47.92
N VAL A 223 -8.79 -36.23 -48.11
CA VAL A 223 -8.53 -35.65 -49.44
C VAL A 223 -7.44 -36.44 -50.17
N ALA A 224 -6.35 -36.78 -49.49
CA ALA A 224 -5.27 -37.59 -50.05
C ALA A 224 -5.76 -38.99 -50.45
N PHE A 225 -6.54 -39.65 -49.58
CA PHE A 225 -7.10 -40.98 -49.86
C PHE A 225 -8.06 -40.98 -51.05
N LYS A 226 -8.98 -40.01 -51.14
CA LYS A 226 -9.89 -39.86 -52.30
C LYS A 226 -9.13 -39.56 -53.59
N SER A 227 -8.12 -38.69 -53.54
CA SER A 227 -7.27 -38.38 -54.69
C SER A 227 -6.49 -39.61 -55.18
N GLU A 228 -5.96 -40.42 -54.26
CA GLU A 228 -5.31 -41.69 -54.62
C GLU A 228 -6.29 -42.70 -55.22
N LEU A 229 -7.49 -42.83 -54.64
CA LEU A 229 -8.54 -43.73 -55.12
C LEU A 229 -9.01 -43.34 -56.53
N ALA A 230 -9.27 -42.05 -56.77
CA ALA A 230 -9.63 -41.54 -58.09
C ALA A 230 -8.52 -41.83 -59.12
N THR A 231 -7.26 -41.65 -58.74
CA THR A 231 -6.10 -41.95 -59.62
C THR A 231 -6.04 -43.44 -59.99
N ARG A 232 -6.33 -44.35 -59.06
CA ARG A 232 -6.38 -45.79 -59.33
C ARG A 232 -7.59 -46.20 -60.19
N LEU A 233 -8.72 -45.49 -60.08
CA LEU A 233 -9.95 -45.78 -60.83
C LEU A 233 -9.95 -45.23 -62.27
N LEU A 234 -9.12 -44.24 -62.60
CA LEU A 234 -9.05 -43.61 -63.93
C LEU A 234 -8.92 -44.60 -65.11
N SER A 235 -8.23 -45.73 -64.92
CA SER A 235 -8.01 -46.73 -65.97
C SER A 235 -9.08 -47.82 -66.03
N VAL A 236 -9.98 -47.88 -65.03
CA VAL A 236 -10.98 -48.97 -64.87
C VAL A 236 -12.41 -48.43 -64.97
N ASP A 237 -12.72 -47.32 -64.30
CA ASP A 237 -14.06 -46.73 -64.22
C ASP A 237 -13.95 -45.20 -64.08
N GLY A 238 -13.98 -44.51 -65.24
CA GLY A 238 -13.77 -43.07 -65.32
C GLY A 238 -14.91 -42.21 -64.73
N GLU A 239 -16.15 -42.70 -64.71
CA GLU A 239 -17.27 -42.00 -64.09
C GLU A 239 -17.11 -41.98 -62.57
N ARG A 240 -16.77 -43.13 -61.98
CA ARG A 240 -16.55 -43.26 -60.54
C ARG A 240 -15.33 -42.48 -60.06
N ALA A 241 -14.26 -42.45 -60.87
CA ALA A 241 -13.10 -41.59 -60.60
C ALA A 241 -13.47 -40.11 -60.58
N ARG A 242 -14.40 -39.67 -61.45
CA ARG A 242 -14.90 -38.29 -61.47
C ARG A 242 -15.74 -37.98 -60.23
N ALA A 243 -16.59 -38.90 -59.79
CA ALA A 243 -17.40 -38.73 -58.59
C ALA A 243 -16.54 -38.53 -57.32
N GLU A 244 -15.51 -39.35 -57.12
CA GLU A 244 -14.59 -39.20 -55.97
C GLU A 244 -13.85 -37.86 -55.97
N MET A 245 -13.52 -37.32 -57.15
CA MET A 245 -12.91 -35.99 -57.29
C MET A 245 -13.89 -34.82 -57.11
N GLU A 246 -15.19 -35.02 -57.33
CA GLU A 246 -16.23 -34.01 -57.05
C GLU A 246 -16.54 -33.88 -55.56
N GLU A 247 -16.24 -34.91 -54.77
CA GLU A 247 -16.41 -34.92 -53.31
C GLU A 247 -15.17 -34.46 -52.52
N VAL A 248 -14.15 -33.94 -53.22
CA VAL A 248 -12.95 -33.27 -52.66
C VAL A 248 -13.15 -31.76 -52.72
#